data_AF-A0A7S1URI6-F1
#
_entry.id   AF-A0A7S1URI6-F1
#
_cell.length_a   1.000
_cell.length_b   1.000
_cell.length_c   1.000
_cell.angle_alpha   90.00
_cell.angle_beta   90.00
_cell.angle_gamma   90.00
#
_symmetry.space_group_name_H-M   'P 1'
#
loop_
_entity.id
_entity.type
_entity.pdbx_description
1 polymer ?
#
loop_
_entity_poly.entity_id
_entity_poly.type
_entity_poly.pdbx_seq_one_letter_code
_entity_poly.pdbx_strand_id
1 'polypeptide(L)'
;DGLSILDRLARNVTTSFGRVVSTADGNQYVEVVIHVMTTFINNEEIQESGCVVLLYLVQYGDQKKRQAVASNTIDFVIDAMGRFPGSHSLQRAGMYLLDRLADNNKTHPAIGGNRHVQLVVRAMSTFADDEAMQMVGCRSL
;
A
#
# COMPACT_ATOMS: atom_id res chain seq x y z
N ASP A 1 -9.55 -1.08 18.59
CA ASP A 1 -9.97 -0.29 17.40
C ASP A 1 -9.17 -0.74 16.16
N GLY A 2 -9.44 -0.20 14.97
CA GLY A 2 -8.74 -0.59 13.74
C GLY A 2 -7.22 -0.38 13.81
N LEU A 3 -6.77 0.69 14.47
CA LEU A 3 -5.35 1.00 14.65
C LEU A 3 -4.64 -0.06 15.49
N SER A 4 -5.25 -0.52 16.59
CA SER A 4 -4.69 -1.61 17.40
C SER A 4 -4.53 -2.93 16.64
N ILE A 5 -5.37 -3.19 15.63
CA ILE A 5 -5.24 -4.36 14.75
C ILE A 5 -4.02 -4.18 13.85
N LEU A 6 -3.89 -3.02 13.20
CA LEU A 6 -2.75 -2.71 12.34
C LEU A 6 -1.43 -2.71 13.11
N ASP A 7 -1.38 -2.18 14.33
CA ASP A 7 -0.18 -2.21 15.18
C ASP A 7 0.24 -3.63 15.57
N ARG A 8 -0.73 -4.51 15.82
CA ARG A 8 -0.44 -5.93 16.08
C ARG A 8 0.10 -6.61 14.82
N LEU A 9 -0.50 -6.32 13.67
CA LEU A 9 -0.04 -6.84 12.39
C LEU A 9 1.37 -6.33 12.05
N ALA A 10 1.62 -5.03 12.19
CA ALA A 10 2.91 -4.41 11.97
C ALA A 10 3.99 -5.08 12.83
N ARG A 11 3.74 -5.25 14.13
CA ARG A 11 4.65 -5.95 15.05
C ARG A 11 4.89 -7.41 14.66
N ASN A 12 3.85 -8.14 14.27
CA ASN A 12 3.99 -9.53 13.85
C ASN A 12 4.76 -9.66 12.54
N VAL A 13 4.53 -8.75 11.60
CA VAL A 13 5.27 -8.68 10.33
C VAL A 13 6.73 -8.32 10.58
N THR A 14 7.04 -7.38 11.45
CA THR A 14 8.43 -6.98 11.74
C THR A 14 9.21 -7.97 12.60
N THR A 15 8.56 -8.68 13.53
CA THR A 15 9.23 -9.66 14.43
C THR A 15 9.42 -11.04 13.83
N SER A 16 8.67 -11.41 12.78
CA SER A 16 8.80 -12.72 12.11
C SER A 16 9.96 -12.82 11.13
N PHE A 17 10.75 -11.76 10.95
CA PHE A 17 11.99 -11.76 10.16
C PHE A 17 13.09 -12.60 10.82
N GLY A 18 13.00 -13.90 10.63
CA GLY A 18 13.94 -14.90 11.15
C GLY A 18 13.34 -16.31 11.25
N ARG A 19 12.00 -16.45 11.22
CA ARG A 19 11.33 -17.74 11.12
C ARG A 19 10.29 -17.66 10.04
N VAL A 20 10.38 -18.56 9.06
CA VAL A 20 9.29 -18.86 8.13
C VAL A 20 8.06 -19.13 8.97
N VAL A 21 7.14 -18.17 9.07
CA VAL A 21 5.81 -18.40 9.65
C VAL A 21 5.04 -19.20 8.61
N SER A 22 5.33 -20.49 8.58
CA SER A 22 4.47 -21.52 8.00
C SER A 22 3.45 -21.87 9.06
N THR A 23 2.41 -21.04 9.19
CA THR A 23 1.15 -21.50 9.78
C THR A 23 0.11 -21.49 8.67
N ALA A 24 -0.74 -22.51 8.68
CA ALA A 24 -1.79 -22.75 7.69
C ALA A 24 -2.87 -21.64 7.59
N ASP A 25 -2.67 -20.49 8.26
CA ASP A 25 -3.50 -19.27 8.24
C ASP A 25 -2.85 -18.08 7.50
N GLY A 26 -1.80 -18.33 6.71
CA GLY A 26 -1.02 -17.29 6.01
C GLY A 26 -1.79 -16.42 5.00
N ASN A 27 -3.05 -16.76 4.68
CA ASN A 27 -3.86 -16.10 3.66
C ASN A 27 -4.63 -14.84 4.13
N GLN A 28 -4.64 -14.48 5.42
CA GLN A 28 -5.54 -13.41 5.91
C GLN A 28 -4.92 -12.03 6.13
N TYR A 29 -3.60 -11.84 6.00
CA TYR A 29 -2.99 -10.56 6.38
C TYR A 29 -3.37 -9.39 5.47
N VAL A 30 -3.29 -9.58 4.14
CA VAL A 30 -3.68 -8.54 3.17
C VAL A 30 -5.17 -8.25 3.27
N GLU A 31 -6.00 -9.29 3.33
CA GLU A 31 -7.46 -9.17 3.44
C GLU A 31 -7.89 -8.46 4.73
N VAL A 32 -7.27 -8.77 5.87
CA VAL A 32 -7.55 -8.09 7.14
C VAL A 32 -7.17 -6.61 7.07
N VAL A 33 -6.01 -6.28 6.48
CA VAL A 33 -5.61 -4.86 6.35
C VAL A 33 -6.58 -4.11 5.43
N ILE A 34 -6.95 -4.69 4.28
CA ILE A 34 -7.95 -4.11 3.38
C ILE A 34 -9.30 -3.95 4.09
N HIS A 35 -9.73 -4.95 4.87
CA HIS A 35 -10.98 -4.89 5.61
C HIS A 35 -10.98 -3.76 6.64
N VAL A 36 -9.89 -3.57 7.40
CA VAL A 36 -9.74 -2.47 8.34
C VAL A 36 -9.73 -1.13 7.61
N MET A 37 -8.95 -0.98 6.55
CA MET A 37 -8.91 0.26 5.74
C MET A 37 -10.29 0.59 5.15
N THR A 38 -11.05 -0.41 4.71
CA THR A 38 -12.42 -0.23 4.18
C THR A 38 -13.40 0.18 5.28
N THR A 39 -13.31 -0.45 6.45
CA THR A 39 -14.17 -0.15 7.60
C THR A 39 -13.95 1.27 8.11
N PHE A 40 -12.70 1.73 8.11
CA PHE A 40 -12.29 3.05 8.58
C PHE A 40 -11.81 3.94 7.43
N ILE A 41 -12.55 3.95 6.33
CA ILE A 41 -12.17 4.62 5.08
C ILE A 41 -11.95 6.15 5.22
N ASN A 42 -12.54 6.77 6.23
CA ASN A 42 -12.42 8.22 6.49
C ASN A 42 -11.40 8.56 7.60
N ASN A 43 -10.64 7.58 8.10
CA ASN A 43 -9.60 7.80 9.10
C ASN A 43 -8.22 7.80 8.41
N GLU A 44 -7.58 8.97 8.35
CA GLU A 44 -6.28 9.18 7.69
C GLU A 44 -5.19 8.29 8.28
N GLU A 45 -5.08 8.22 9.61
CA GLU A 45 -4.06 7.44 10.31
C GLU A 45 -4.18 5.94 10.05
N ILE A 46 -5.42 5.43 9.94
CA ILE A 46 -5.68 4.03 9.58
C ILE A 46 -5.34 3.77 8.11
N GLN A 47 -5.63 4.71 7.20
CA GLN A 47 -5.23 4.56 5.80
C GLN A 47 -3.70 4.55 5.66
N GLU A 48 -3.00 5.47 6.33
CA GLU A 48 -1.54 5.53 6.37
C GLU A 48 -0.96 4.22 6.90
N SER A 49 -1.38 3.81 8.10
CA SER A 49 -0.89 2.59 8.75
C SER A 49 -1.18 1.35 7.89
N GLY A 50 -2.34 1.30 7.25
CA GLY A 50 -2.71 0.22 6.34
C GLY A 50 -1.77 0.15 5.12
N CYS A 51 -1.51 1.28 4.46
CA CYS A 51 -0.55 1.35 3.35
C CYS A 51 0.86 0.94 3.77
N VAL A 52 1.32 1.35 4.96
CA VAL A 52 2.63 0.96 5.50
C VAL A 52 2.71 -0.55 5.73
N VAL A 53 1.70 -1.15 6.39
CA VAL A 53 1.67 -2.60 6.63
C VAL A 53 1.63 -3.38 5.31
N LEU A 54 0.81 -2.94 4.34
CA LEU A 54 0.76 -3.55 3.00
C LEU A 54 2.11 -3.44 2.28
N LEU A 55 2.78 -2.28 2.33
CA LEU A 55 4.11 -2.10 1.76
C LEU A 55 5.12 -3.10 2.35
N TYR A 56 5.14 -3.28 3.67
CA TYR A 56 6.01 -4.27 4.30
C TYR A 56 5.67 -5.71 3.87
N LEU A 57 4.38 -6.06 3.81
CA LEU A 57 3.93 -7.38 3.37
C LEU A 57 4.36 -7.67 1.91
N VAL A 58 4.23 -6.67 1.04
CA VAL A 58 4.62 -6.75 -0.37
C VAL A 58 6.14 -6.77 -0.49
N GLN A 59 6.88 -5.88 0.14
CA GLN A 59 8.33 -5.76 -0.07
C GLN A 59 9.10 -7.05 0.28
N TYR A 60 8.66 -7.78 1.31
CA TYR A 60 9.43 -8.86 1.90
C TYR A 60 8.81 -10.26 1.82
N GLY A 61 7.68 -10.44 1.14
CA GLY A 61 7.04 -11.76 1.00
C GLY A 61 6.60 -12.09 -0.43
N ASP A 62 7.29 -13.00 -1.13
CA ASP A 62 7.00 -13.28 -2.54
C ASP A 62 5.64 -13.96 -2.80
N GLN A 63 5.10 -14.73 -1.85
CA GLN A 63 3.72 -15.22 -1.90
C GLN A 63 2.70 -14.10 -1.61
N LYS A 64 3.05 -13.19 -0.69
CA LYS A 64 2.21 -12.07 -0.26
C LYS A 64 2.14 -10.96 -1.31
N LYS A 65 3.22 -10.75 -2.09
CA LYS A 65 3.22 -9.94 -3.32
C LYS A 65 2.16 -10.43 -4.30
N ARG A 66 2.19 -11.73 -4.61
CA ARG A 66 1.22 -12.34 -5.55
C ARG A 66 -0.22 -12.26 -5.04
N GLN A 67 -0.44 -12.35 -3.74
CA GLN A 67 -1.76 -12.18 -3.13
C GLN A 67 -2.24 -10.73 -3.14
N ALA A 68 -1.40 -9.76 -2.77
CA ALA A 68 -1.75 -8.35 -2.83
C ALA A 68 -2.15 -7.92 -4.25
N VAL A 69 -1.44 -8.45 -5.25
CA VAL A 69 -1.79 -8.28 -6.67
C VAL A 69 -3.14 -8.92 -7.01
N ALA A 70 -3.51 -10.04 -6.38
CA ALA A 70 -4.78 -10.74 -6.62
C ALA A 70 -6.00 -10.12 -5.90
N SER A 71 -5.80 -9.35 -4.82
CA SER A 71 -6.86 -8.86 -3.93
C SER A 71 -7.39 -7.44 -4.22
N ASN A 72 -7.23 -6.90 -5.43
CA ASN A 72 -7.59 -5.50 -5.77
C ASN A 72 -6.90 -4.42 -4.89
N THR A 73 -5.74 -4.75 -4.27
CA THR A 73 -5.02 -3.82 -3.39
C THR A 73 -4.68 -2.50 -4.08
N ILE A 74 -4.41 -2.53 -5.39
CA ILE A 74 -4.07 -1.35 -6.18
C ILE A 74 -5.21 -0.31 -6.14
N ASP A 75 -6.45 -0.74 -6.36
CA ASP A 75 -7.60 0.17 -6.35
C ASP A 75 -7.84 0.78 -4.97
N PHE A 76 -7.69 -0.01 -3.90
CA PHE A 76 -7.80 0.49 -2.52
C PHE A 76 -6.74 1.55 -2.20
N VAL A 77 -5.50 1.35 -2.64
CA VAL A 77 -4.40 2.31 -2.39
C VAL A 77 -4.65 3.61 -3.18
N ILE A 78 -5.08 3.51 -4.45
CA ILE A 78 -5.47 4.67 -5.26
C ILE A 78 -6.61 5.44 -4.58
N ASP A 79 -7.64 4.74 -4.07
CA ASP A 79 -8.77 5.37 -3.41
C ASP A 79 -8.37 6.03 -2.07
N ALA A 80 -7.53 5.39 -1.26
CA ALA A 80 -7.01 5.93 -0.01
C ALA A 80 -6.19 7.21 -0.25
N MET A 81 -5.24 7.16 -1.20
CA MET A 81 -4.45 8.33 -1.59
C MET A 81 -5.32 9.43 -2.21
N GLY A 82 -6.34 9.07 -2.99
CA GLY A 82 -7.27 10.04 -3.59
C GLY A 82 -8.09 10.79 -2.53
N ARG A 83 -8.41 10.12 -1.42
CA ARG A 83 -9.22 10.66 -0.32
C ARG A 83 -8.41 11.58 0.61
N PHE A 84 -7.11 11.34 0.75
CA PHE A 84 -6.21 12.12 1.62
C PHE A 84 -5.02 12.72 0.84
N PRO A 85 -5.27 13.63 -0.11
CA PRO A 85 -4.23 14.17 -0.98
C PRO A 85 -3.18 15.03 -0.26
N GLY A 86 -3.53 15.60 0.91
CA GLY A 86 -2.61 16.42 1.72
C GLY A 86 -1.77 15.63 2.72
N SER A 87 -2.02 14.33 2.89
CA SER A 87 -1.33 13.50 3.87
C SER A 87 0.02 13.02 3.31
N HIS A 88 1.09 13.75 3.61
CA HIS A 88 2.42 13.44 3.08
C HIS A 88 2.84 11.99 3.32
N SER A 89 2.66 11.49 4.56
CA SER A 89 3.07 10.14 4.93
C SER A 89 2.28 9.06 4.19
N LEU A 90 0.96 9.19 4.09
CA LEU A 90 0.12 8.28 3.32
C LEU A 90 0.45 8.32 1.83
N GLN A 91 0.68 9.51 1.26
CA GLN A 91 1.04 9.66 -0.16
C GLN A 91 2.35 8.95 -0.46
N ARG A 92 3.36 9.13 0.41
CA ARG A 92 4.64 8.45 0.27
C ARG A 92 4.50 6.93 0.41
N ALA A 93 3.81 6.45 1.45
CA ALA A 93 3.59 5.01 1.65
C ALA A 93 2.83 4.37 0.49
N GLY A 94 1.78 5.03 0.00
CA GLY A 94 0.98 4.58 -1.14
C GLY A 94 1.77 4.57 -2.45
N MET A 95 2.57 5.62 -2.74
CA MET A 95 3.43 5.67 -3.92
C MET A 95 4.44 4.51 -3.95
N TYR A 96 5.13 4.25 -2.83
CA TYR A 96 6.05 3.11 -2.75
C TYR A 96 5.35 1.76 -2.91
N LEU A 97 4.15 1.62 -2.34
CA LEU A 97 3.36 0.40 -2.47
C LEU A 97 2.93 0.18 -3.93
N LEU A 98 2.46 1.23 -4.62
CA LEU A 98 2.12 1.16 -6.04
C LEU A 98 3.32 0.78 -6.91
N ASP A 99 4.50 1.35 -6.67
CA ASP A 99 5.74 0.98 -7.37
C ASP A 99 6.04 -0.52 -7.23
N ARG A 100 5.97 -1.06 -6.00
CA ARG A 100 6.20 -2.48 -5.75
C ARG A 100 5.14 -3.40 -6.35
N LEU A 101 3.89 -2.96 -6.42
CA LEU A 101 2.82 -3.72 -7.06
C LEU A 101 2.93 -3.68 -8.59
N ALA A 102 3.28 -2.53 -9.17
CA ALA A 102 3.46 -2.34 -10.60
C ALA A 102 4.63 -3.16 -11.16
N ASP A 103 5.75 -3.24 -10.45
CA ASP A 103 6.89 -4.10 -10.81
C ASP A 103 6.48 -5.57 -11.01
N ASN A 104 5.48 -6.05 -10.27
CA ASN A 104 5.00 -7.43 -10.33
C ASN A 104 3.81 -7.64 -11.28
N ASN A 105 3.09 -6.58 -11.67
CA ASN A 105 1.91 -6.69 -12.52
C ASN A 105 1.73 -5.48 -13.43
N LYS A 106 2.69 -5.27 -14.33
CA LYS A 106 2.66 -4.21 -15.35
C LYS A 106 1.44 -4.30 -16.28
N THR A 107 0.74 -5.44 -16.31
CA THR A 107 -0.46 -5.66 -17.11
C THR A 107 -1.77 -5.38 -16.37
N HIS A 108 -1.73 -4.96 -15.10
CA HIS A 108 -2.95 -4.67 -14.35
C HIS A 108 -3.67 -3.44 -14.93
N PRO A 109 -4.99 -3.48 -15.20
CA PRO A 109 -5.71 -2.38 -15.85
C PRO A 109 -5.68 -1.04 -15.08
N ALA A 110 -5.55 -1.09 -13.76
CA ALA A 110 -5.42 0.11 -12.94
C ALA A 110 -4.05 0.81 -13.10
N ILE A 111 -2.99 0.06 -13.44
CA ILE A 111 -1.65 0.60 -13.65
C ILE A 111 -1.59 1.23 -15.05
N GLY A 112 -1.11 2.47 -15.15
CA GLY A 112 -1.06 3.23 -16.40
C GLY A 112 -2.41 3.79 -16.88
N GLY A 113 -3.52 3.47 -16.19
CA GLY A 113 -4.82 4.08 -16.46
C GLY A 113 -4.88 5.55 -16.04
N ASN A 114 -5.82 6.32 -16.60
CA ASN A 114 -5.97 7.76 -16.33
C ASN A 114 -6.03 8.11 -14.83
N ARG A 115 -6.72 7.29 -14.02
CA ARG A 115 -6.83 7.51 -12.57
C ARG A 115 -5.48 7.38 -11.87
N HIS A 116 -4.70 6.35 -12.21
CA HIS A 116 -3.36 6.14 -11.67
C HIS A 116 -2.43 7.29 -12.06
N VAL A 117 -2.38 7.64 -13.35
CA VAL A 117 -1.55 8.73 -13.86
C VAL A 117 -1.89 10.06 -13.17
N GLN A 118 -3.17 10.41 -13.09
CA GLN A 118 -3.60 11.65 -12.42
C GLN A 118 -3.24 11.67 -10.93
N LEU A 119 -3.38 10.52 -10.24
CA LEU A 119 -3.03 10.41 -8.84
C LEU A 119 -1.53 10.59 -8.61
N VAL A 120 -0.69 9.91 -9.40
CA VAL A 120 0.78 10.03 -9.32
C VAL A 120 1.23 11.45 -9.61
N VAL A 121 0.74 12.06 -10.70
CA VAL A 121 1.09 13.44 -11.06
C VAL A 121 0.63 14.43 -9.99
N ARG A 122 -0.55 14.23 -9.39
CA ARG A 122 -1.05 15.07 -8.31
C ARG A 122 -0.17 14.95 -7.06
N ALA A 123 0.21 13.73 -6.66
CA ALA A 123 1.09 13.51 -5.52
C ALA A 123 2.45 14.20 -5.74
N MET A 124 3.08 13.97 -6.91
CA MET A 124 4.32 14.64 -7.30
C MET A 124 4.20 16.17 -7.30
N SER A 125 3.08 16.71 -7.77
CA SER A 125 2.86 18.16 -7.78
C SER A 125 2.63 18.74 -6.38
N THR A 126 1.97 17.99 -5.51
CA THR A 126 1.67 18.42 -4.13
C THR A 126 2.91 18.40 -3.25
N PHE A 127 3.80 17.43 -3.48
CA PHE A 127 5.04 17.25 -2.73
C PHE A 127 6.26 17.36 -3.66
N ALA A 128 6.35 18.49 -4.36
CA ALA A 128 7.39 18.76 -5.35
C ALA A 128 8.82 18.68 -4.77
N ASP A 129 8.98 19.00 -3.49
CA ASP A 129 10.26 19.00 -2.79
C ASP A 129 10.67 17.62 -2.22
N ASP A 130 9.79 16.61 -2.26
CA ASP A 130 10.16 15.23 -1.86
C ASP A 130 10.80 14.51 -3.05
N GLU A 131 12.13 14.56 -3.13
CA GLU A 131 12.94 13.90 -4.16
C GLU A 131 12.60 12.41 -4.33
N ALA A 132 12.32 11.73 -3.22
CA ALA A 132 12.03 10.31 -3.24
C ALA A 132 10.65 10.05 -3.85
N MET A 133 9.67 10.89 -3.55
CA MET A 133 8.36 10.88 -4.23
C MET A 133 8.48 11.19 -5.71
N GLN A 134 9.31 12.16 -6.10
CA GLN A 134 9.54 12.47 -7.52
C GLN A 134 10.15 11.26 -8.25
N MET A 135 11.17 10.63 -7.66
CA MET A 135 11.83 9.46 -8.25
C MET A 135 10.87 8.28 -8.43
N VAL A 136 10.08 7.96 -7.40
CA VAL A 136 9.10 6.87 -7.47
C VAL A 136 7.98 7.20 -8.46
N GLY A 137 7.50 8.46 -8.45
CA GLY A 137 6.50 8.95 -9.37
C GLY A 137 6.91 8.79 -10.83
N CYS A 138 8.10 9.27 -11.20
CA CYS A 138 8.65 9.10 -12.55
C CYS A 138 8.83 7.63 -12.96
N ARG A 139 9.12 6.72 -12.02
CA ARG A 139 9.25 5.28 -12.31
C ARG A 139 7.90 4.60 -12.52
N SER A 140 6.87 5.07 -11.81
CA SER A 140 5.54 4.46 -11.78
C SER A 140 4.60 4.90 -12.92
N LEU A 141 5.01 5.91 -13.69
CA LEU A 141 4.36 6.38 -14.92
C LEU A 141 4.94 5.66 -16.14
#